data_AF-A0A3D4H1S2-F1
#
_entry.id   AF-A0A3D4H1S2-F1
#
_cell.length_a   1.000
_cell.length_b   1.000
_cell.length_c   1.000
_cell.angle_alpha   90.00
_cell.angle_beta   90.00
_cell.angle_gamma   90.00
#
_symmetry.space_group_name_H-M   'P 1'
#
loop_
_entity.id
_entity.type
_entity.pdbx_description
1 polymer ?
#
loop_
_entity_poly.entity_id
_entity_poly.type
_entity_poly.pdbx_seq_one_letter_code
_entity_poly.pdbx_strand_id
1 'polypeptide(L)'
;MVEAQAYYDQYLRTILDRLGLKASDRIGGPTVPGILSQLIELGSPSQVSVSRASLTHDPFWKEQLADMATALGLAKPEQGIKYCLRVYDAPAGEGRTVFTGSGKVVKAGEGVSRWHTFDVSSGLAGTRVRSIIQYNRGYLWFSSDNSGVSKYDGETFTTAAEQTGQPINLIKVVFRDSKDQLWFGSWGGGVIRYDGNLFTAYSSLDGLSNDWISPIFEDQLGKIWFGTGDGLGGTAGGGVTVFDGERFHTYTSEEGLAGDFNWFIEGDKEGNLWFGTRTGGASRFDGSTFTTFTKDQGLADNWVKAILESDDGYLWFGTRGGISKLDGQKFKNFFKEHGFSDNWVECISQDRNGHLWFRMHGGGASRQNPGLQKEDSSPIFQTLLSQDGLAGNTVGVVLQDRNRDLWFGTSRGLTLYHPQPVSHPIVLVDAVVADQGAFRRSPCNSNDWSRNFRDGH
;
A
#
# COMPACT_ATOMS: atom_id res chain seq x y z
N MET A 1 -0.97 -33.93 -5.59
CA MET A 1 0.38 -33.32 -5.52
C MET A 1 1.27 -33.89 -6.61
N VAL A 2 1.82 -35.10 -6.44
CA VAL A 2 2.59 -35.80 -7.50
C VAL A 2 1.78 -35.92 -8.80
N GLU A 3 0.51 -36.28 -8.69
CA GLU A 3 -0.42 -36.36 -9.83
C GLU A 3 -0.65 -35.00 -10.52
N ALA A 4 -0.70 -33.92 -9.75
CA ALA A 4 -0.89 -32.57 -10.30
C ALA A 4 0.37 -32.06 -11.02
N GLN A 5 1.56 -32.37 -10.49
CA GLN A 5 2.83 -32.05 -11.14
C GLN A 5 3.02 -32.87 -12.42
N ALA A 6 2.74 -34.18 -12.37
CA ALA A 6 2.79 -35.03 -13.55
C ALA A 6 1.83 -34.57 -14.65
N TYR A 7 0.60 -34.16 -14.27
CA TYR A 7 -0.36 -33.61 -15.21
C TYR A 7 0.11 -32.28 -15.81
N TYR A 8 0.64 -31.37 -14.99
CA TYR A 8 1.22 -30.10 -15.46
C TYR A 8 2.33 -30.35 -16.49
N ASP A 9 3.28 -31.22 -16.17
CA ASP A 9 4.44 -31.51 -17.02
C ASP A 9 4.04 -32.19 -18.34
N GLN A 10 3.03 -33.06 -18.30
CA GLN A 10 2.58 -33.80 -19.47
C GLN A 10 1.72 -32.95 -20.42
N TYR A 11 0.79 -32.16 -19.90
CA TYR A 11 -0.25 -31.53 -20.71
C TYR A 11 -0.11 -30.02 -20.78
N LEU A 12 -0.04 -29.35 -19.63
CA LEU A 12 -0.04 -27.88 -19.59
C LEU A 12 1.27 -27.31 -20.12
N ARG A 13 2.41 -27.85 -19.71
CA ARG A 13 3.72 -27.42 -20.20
C ARG A 13 3.87 -27.58 -21.71
N THR A 14 3.34 -28.66 -22.26
CA THR A 14 3.33 -28.91 -23.71
C THR A 14 2.53 -27.84 -24.48
N ILE A 15 1.40 -27.39 -23.94
CA ILE A 15 0.61 -26.31 -24.55
C ILE A 15 1.39 -24.98 -24.49
N LEU A 16 2.05 -24.72 -23.37
CA LEU A 16 2.87 -23.52 -23.19
C LEU A 16 4.02 -23.47 -24.20
N ASP A 17 4.79 -24.56 -24.32
CA ASP A 17 5.89 -24.69 -25.27
C ASP A 17 5.39 -24.51 -26.72
N ARG A 18 4.23 -25.11 -27.06
CA ARG A 18 3.60 -24.94 -28.39
C ARG A 18 3.23 -23.50 -28.70
N LEU A 19 2.78 -22.74 -27.70
CA LEU A 19 2.42 -21.34 -27.84
C LEU A 19 3.64 -20.40 -27.74
N GLY A 20 4.85 -20.94 -27.56
CA GLY A 20 6.07 -20.15 -27.36
C GLY A 20 6.10 -19.43 -26.01
N LEU A 21 5.32 -19.91 -25.03
CA LEU A 21 5.21 -19.34 -23.69
C LEU A 21 6.14 -20.09 -22.75
N LYS A 22 7.02 -19.35 -22.07
CA LYS A 22 7.99 -19.95 -21.15
C LYS A 22 7.30 -20.31 -19.84
N ALA A 23 7.30 -21.60 -19.49
CA ALA A 23 6.88 -22.07 -18.18
C ALA A 23 7.69 -21.42 -17.05
N SER A 24 7.03 -21.10 -15.94
CA SER A 24 7.69 -20.55 -14.75
C SER A 24 8.24 -21.69 -13.90
N ASP A 25 9.52 -21.64 -13.55
CA ASP A 25 10.13 -22.58 -12.60
C ASP A 25 9.70 -22.32 -11.13
N ARG A 26 8.85 -21.31 -10.88
CA ARG A 26 8.40 -20.93 -9.54
C ARG A 26 7.08 -21.58 -9.18
N ILE A 27 7.10 -22.35 -8.08
CA ILE A 27 5.93 -22.99 -7.47
C ILE A 27 5.42 -22.11 -6.33
N GLY A 28 4.15 -21.72 -6.37
CA GLY A 28 3.45 -20.94 -5.35
C GLY A 28 3.16 -21.69 -4.05
N GLY A 29 3.54 -22.97 -3.96
CA GLY A 29 3.47 -23.78 -2.74
C GLY A 29 3.21 -25.27 -3.00
N PRO A 30 3.29 -26.12 -1.95
CA PRO A 30 3.05 -27.56 -2.04
C PRO A 30 1.55 -27.88 -2.02
N THR A 31 0.77 -27.22 -2.87
CA THR A 31 -0.67 -27.44 -3.05
C THR A 31 -0.97 -27.60 -4.53
N VAL A 32 -2.14 -28.15 -4.89
CA VAL A 32 -2.57 -28.24 -6.30
C VAL A 32 -2.60 -26.85 -6.96
N PRO A 33 -3.22 -25.81 -6.36
CA PRO A 33 -3.11 -24.43 -6.88
C PRO A 33 -1.66 -23.92 -6.96
N GLY A 34 -0.82 -24.25 -5.97
CA GLY A 34 0.59 -23.89 -5.96
C GLY A 34 1.37 -24.51 -7.13
N ILE A 35 1.07 -25.75 -7.53
CA ILE A 35 1.65 -26.38 -8.72
C ILE A 35 1.18 -25.66 -9.99
N LEU A 36 -0.11 -25.34 -10.09
CA LEU A 36 -0.70 -24.62 -11.23
C LEU A 36 -0.29 -23.15 -11.34
N SER A 37 0.39 -22.62 -10.33
CA SER A 37 0.97 -21.29 -10.41
C SER A 37 2.23 -21.22 -11.30
N GLN A 38 2.80 -22.36 -11.73
CA GLN A 38 3.99 -22.45 -12.59
C GLN A 38 3.75 -22.11 -14.08
N LEU A 39 2.59 -21.59 -14.47
CA LEU A 39 2.20 -21.63 -15.88
C LEU A 39 3.02 -20.72 -16.79
N ILE A 40 3.19 -19.42 -16.54
CA ILE A 40 3.95 -18.57 -17.48
C ILE A 40 4.81 -17.53 -16.78
N GLU A 41 6.09 -17.51 -17.13
CA GLU A 41 6.98 -16.37 -16.90
C GLU A 41 6.89 -15.42 -18.11
N LEU A 42 6.51 -14.16 -17.88
CA LEU A 42 6.27 -13.19 -18.95
C LEU A 42 7.30 -12.07 -18.91
N GLY A 43 7.95 -11.81 -20.04
CA GLY A 43 9.05 -10.85 -20.13
C GLY A 43 8.65 -9.37 -20.09
N SER A 44 7.38 -9.03 -20.33
CA SER A 44 6.87 -7.66 -20.19
C SER A 44 5.36 -7.59 -19.94
N PRO A 45 4.84 -6.47 -19.38
CA PRO A 45 3.41 -6.23 -19.30
C PRO A 45 2.67 -6.31 -20.64
N SER A 46 3.29 -5.88 -21.75
CA SER A 46 2.72 -6.00 -23.09
C SER A 46 2.64 -7.45 -23.58
N GLN A 47 3.57 -8.31 -23.17
CA GLN A 47 3.50 -9.75 -23.42
C GLN A 47 2.39 -10.43 -22.61
N VAL A 48 1.91 -9.83 -21.50
CA VAL A 48 0.77 -10.36 -20.72
C VAL A 48 -0.49 -10.42 -21.56
N SER A 49 -0.84 -9.33 -22.24
CA SER A 49 -2.06 -9.28 -23.06
C SER A 49 -2.00 -10.28 -24.23
N VAL A 50 -0.84 -10.39 -24.89
CA VAL A 50 -0.62 -11.29 -26.05
C VAL A 50 -0.64 -12.76 -25.62
N SER A 51 0.07 -13.10 -24.55
CA SER A 51 0.15 -14.47 -24.03
C SER A 51 -1.19 -14.94 -23.47
N ARG A 52 -1.92 -14.04 -22.80
CA ARG A 52 -3.30 -14.28 -22.34
C ARG A 52 -4.25 -14.51 -23.51
N ALA A 53 -4.21 -13.67 -24.54
CA ALA A 53 -5.05 -13.85 -25.72
C ALA A 53 -4.77 -15.21 -26.38
N SER A 54 -3.50 -15.59 -26.48
CA SER A 54 -3.08 -16.88 -27.06
C SER A 54 -3.64 -18.07 -26.27
N LEU A 55 -3.49 -18.10 -24.94
CA LEU A 55 -4.08 -19.16 -24.10
C LEU A 55 -5.60 -19.20 -24.15
N THR A 56 -6.24 -18.03 -24.10
CA THR A 56 -7.70 -17.93 -23.97
C THR A 56 -8.43 -18.40 -25.24
N HIS A 57 -7.79 -18.23 -26.40
CA HIS A 57 -8.31 -18.66 -27.70
C HIS A 57 -7.82 -20.04 -28.11
N ASP A 58 -6.90 -20.66 -27.36
CA ASP A 58 -6.43 -22.00 -27.62
C ASP A 58 -7.52 -23.04 -27.24
N PRO A 59 -7.97 -23.88 -28.19
CA PRO A 59 -9.04 -24.83 -27.93
C PRO A 59 -8.61 -25.97 -26.99
N PHE A 60 -7.33 -26.38 -27.03
CA PHE A 60 -6.80 -27.46 -26.19
C PHE A 60 -6.55 -27.01 -24.76
N TRP A 61 -6.18 -25.74 -24.56
CA TRP A 61 -6.00 -25.16 -23.23
C TRP A 61 -7.23 -25.35 -22.33
N LYS A 62 -8.43 -25.13 -22.88
CA LYS A 62 -9.69 -25.26 -22.14
C LYS A 62 -9.98 -26.71 -21.77
N GLU A 63 -9.81 -27.62 -22.72
CA GLU A 63 -10.04 -29.05 -22.55
C GLU A 63 -9.11 -29.61 -21.46
N GLN A 64 -7.82 -29.32 -21.54
CA GLN A 64 -6.84 -29.83 -20.57
C GLN A 64 -7.04 -29.25 -19.16
N LEU A 65 -7.46 -27.99 -19.01
CA LEU A 65 -7.79 -27.46 -17.68
C LEU A 65 -9.04 -28.14 -17.09
N ALA A 66 -10.04 -28.49 -17.91
CA ALA A 66 -11.26 -29.15 -17.46
C ALA A 66 -11.01 -30.61 -17.07
N ASP A 67 -10.24 -31.32 -17.89
CA ASP A 67 -9.81 -32.69 -17.63
C ASP A 67 -8.97 -32.78 -16.35
N MET A 68 -8.04 -31.84 -16.17
CA MET A 68 -7.25 -31.73 -14.95
C MET A 68 -8.10 -31.47 -13.72
N ALA A 69 -9.05 -30.53 -13.81
CA ALA A 69 -9.93 -30.20 -12.69
C ALA A 69 -10.75 -31.43 -12.28
N THR A 70 -11.18 -32.24 -13.25
CA THR A 70 -11.90 -33.49 -13.01
C THR A 70 -10.99 -34.56 -12.41
N ALA A 71 -9.79 -34.76 -12.97
CA ALA A 71 -8.80 -35.74 -12.50
C ALA A 71 -8.34 -35.45 -11.06
N LEU A 72 -8.25 -34.18 -10.68
CA LEU A 72 -7.87 -33.74 -9.33
C LEU A 72 -9.05 -33.61 -8.36
N GLY A 73 -10.27 -33.98 -8.81
CA GLY A 73 -11.49 -33.93 -7.98
C GLY A 73 -11.97 -32.51 -7.65
N LEU A 74 -11.53 -31.51 -8.41
CA LEU A 74 -11.89 -30.09 -8.25
C LEU A 74 -13.22 -29.75 -8.93
N ALA A 75 -13.62 -30.53 -9.93
CA ALA A 75 -14.88 -30.40 -10.67
C ALA A 75 -15.45 -31.77 -11.06
N LYS A 76 -16.76 -31.83 -11.33
CA LYS A 76 -17.38 -33.00 -11.97
C LYS A 76 -17.23 -32.92 -13.51
N PRO A 77 -17.25 -34.05 -14.23
CA PRO A 77 -17.12 -34.06 -15.70
C PRO A 77 -18.15 -33.18 -16.42
N GLU A 78 -19.38 -33.12 -15.91
CA GLU A 78 -20.46 -32.28 -16.45
C GLU A 78 -20.47 -30.81 -15.95
N GLN A 79 -19.47 -30.38 -15.17
CA GLN A 79 -19.38 -29.01 -14.68
C GLN A 79 -18.41 -28.19 -15.52
N GLY A 80 -18.89 -27.08 -16.08
CA GLY A 80 -18.01 -26.06 -16.66
C GLY A 80 -16.99 -25.59 -15.60
N ILE A 81 -15.77 -25.27 -16.04
CA ILE A 81 -14.73 -24.75 -15.15
C ILE A 81 -14.55 -23.24 -15.34
N LYS A 82 -14.25 -22.54 -14.25
CA LYS A 82 -13.74 -21.18 -14.28
C LYS A 82 -12.31 -21.20 -13.77
N TYR A 83 -11.45 -20.47 -14.45
CA TYR A 83 -10.08 -20.26 -13.99
C TYR A 83 -9.80 -18.76 -13.94
N CYS A 84 -8.93 -18.35 -13.01
CA CYS A 84 -8.48 -16.98 -12.90
C CYS A 84 -6.96 -16.91 -13.12
N LEU A 85 -6.51 -16.10 -14.07
CA LEU A 85 -5.09 -15.75 -14.22
C LEU A 85 -4.83 -14.47 -13.40
N ARG A 86 -3.79 -14.47 -12.57
CA ARG A 86 -3.31 -13.32 -11.80
C ARG A 86 -1.87 -13.00 -12.19
N VAL A 87 -1.58 -11.72 -12.39
CA VAL A 87 -0.20 -11.25 -12.61
C VAL A 87 0.43 -10.90 -11.26
N TYR A 88 1.57 -11.48 -10.96
CA TYR A 88 2.40 -11.26 -9.79
C TYR A 88 3.76 -10.70 -10.21
N ASP A 89 4.00 -9.41 -9.97
CA ASP A 89 5.32 -8.78 -10.12
C ASP A 89 6.16 -8.82 -8.83
N ALA A 90 5.52 -9.12 -7.70
CA ALA A 90 6.15 -9.50 -6.44
C ALA A 90 5.66 -10.91 -6.16
N PRO A 91 6.52 -11.89 -5.83
CA PRO A 91 6.01 -13.20 -5.52
C PRO A 91 5.17 -13.10 -4.25
N ALA A 92 3.88 -13.38 -4.40
CA ALA A 92 3.19 -14.07 -3.32
C ALA A 92 3.85 -15.44 -3.24
N GLY A 93 4.65 -15.61 -2.21
CA GLY A 93 5.15 -16.90 -1.77
C GLY A 93 4.92 -16.96 -0.27
N GLU A 94 4.90 -18.17 0.30
CA GLU A 94 4.81 -18.33 1.74
C GLU A 94 5.98 -17.63 2.44
N GLY A 95 5.78 -16.37 2.84
CA GLY A 95 6.50 -15.85 3.98
C GLY A 95 6.06 -16.68 5.18
N ARG A 96 6.97 -17.44 5.79
CA ARG A 96 6.64 -18.08 7.06
C ARG A 96 6.41 -16.99 8.09
N THR A 97 5.15 -16.78 8.46
CA THR A 97 4.78 -16.04 9.66
C THR A 97 5.42 -16.74 10.86
N VAL A 98 6.47 -16.15 11.41
CA VAL A 98 7.01 -16.60 12.69
C VAL A 98 6.27 -15.82 13.77
N PHE A 99 5.30 -16.47 14.41
CA PHE A 99 4.64 -15.92 15.58
C PHE A 99 5.55 -16.14 16.80
N THR A 100 6.37 -15.16 17.17
CA THR A 100 7.16 -15.19 18.39
C THR A 100 6.32 -14.68 19.55
N GLY A 101 5.66 -15.62 20.23
CA GLY A 101 5.32 -15.41 21.64
C GLY A 101 6.57 -15.02 22.44
N SER A 102 6.37 -14.34 23.58
CA SER A 102 7.45 -13.75 24.37
C SER A 102 8.61 -14.72 24.65
N GLY A 103 9.83 -14.28 24.33
CA GLY A 103 11.07 -14.87 24.86
C GLY A 103 11.67 -16.06 24.09
N LYS A 104 11.31 -16.33 22.83
CA LYS A 104 12.00 -17.35 22.02
C LYS A 104 12.59 -16.78 20.73
N VAL A 105 13.89 -17.00 20.54
CA VAL A 105 14.58 -16.81 19.26
C VAL A 105 14.24 -17.99 18.36
N VAL A 106 13.67 -17.73 17.19
CA VAL A 106 13.34 -18.76 16.20
C VAL A 106 14.07 -18.45 14.91
N LYS A 107 14.73 -19.47 14.34
CA LYS A 107 15.41 -19.36 13.06
C LYS A 107 14.35 -19.21 11.96
N ALA A 108 14.43 -18.15 11.17
CA ALA A 108 13.59 -17.98 9.97
C ALA A 108 13.74 -19.24 9.09
N GLY A 109 12.62 -19.84 8.68
CA GLY A 109 12.61 -21.11 7.96
C GLY A 109 13.30 -21.04 6.59
N GLU A 110 13.62 -22.20 6.01
CA GLU A 110 14.28 -22.38 4.72
C GLU A 110 13.40 -22.07 3.49
N GLY A 111 12.65 -20.97 3.53
CA GLY A 111 12.01 -20.38 2.35
C GLY A 111 12.92 -19.31 1.76
N VAL A 112 13.02 -19.22 0.43
CA VAL A 112 13.96 -18.36 -0.31
C VAL A 112 13.68 -16.86 -0.06
N SER A 113 14.12 -16.36 1.11
CA SER A 113 14.53 -15.01 1.49
C SER A 113 14.00 -13.84 0.64
N ARG A 114 12.74 -13.46 0.84
CA ARG A 114 12.22 -12.16 0.36
C ARG A 114 11.53 -11.31 1.40
N TRP A 115 11.07 -11.91 2.49
CA TRP A 115 10.32 -11.23 3.55
C TRP A 115 11.00 -11.45 4.89
N HIS A 116 11.28 -10.37 5.61
CA HIS A 116 11.77 -10.38 6.99
C HIS A 116 10.80 -9.59 7.85
N THR A 117 10.38 -10.14 8.99
CA THR A 117 9.48 -9.44 9.92
C THR A 117 10.20 -9.10 11.22
N PHE A 118 9.99 -7.89 11.71
CA PHE A 118 10.55 -7.42 12.98
C PHE A 118 9.45 -7.04 13.97
N ASP A 119 9.64 -7.36 15.24
CA ASP A 119 8.71 -7.06 16.33
C ASP A 119 9.46 -6.53 17.57
N VAL A 120 8.78 -6.47 18.72
CA VAL A 120 9.39 -6.03 19.98
C VAL A 120 10.53 -6.94 20.42
N SER A 121 10.47 -8.24 20.11
CA SER A 121 11.57 -9.18 20.40
C SER A 121 12.81 -8.94 19.53
N SER A 122 12.63 -8.25 18.40
CA SER A 122 13.72 -7.80 17.51
C SER A 122 14.36 -6.48 17.96
N GLY A 123 13.85 -5.85 19.03
CA GLY A 123 14.31 -4.55 19.54
C GLY A 123 13.47 -3.35 19.10
N LEU A 124 12.38 -3.55 18.34
CA LEU A 124 11.46 -2.47 17.98
C LEU A 124 10.73 -1.96 19.23
N ALA A 125 10.59 -0.64 19.38
CA ALA A 125 10.03 -0.05 20.59
C ALA A 125 8.54 -0.42 20.80
N GLY A 126 7.76 -0.57 19.73
CA GLY A 126 6.35 -0.95 19.83
C GLY A 126 5.81 -1.63 18.58
N THR A 127 4.74 -2.41 18.74
CA THR A 127 4.20 -3.30 17.70
C THR A 127 3.44 -2.58 16.57
N ARG A 128 2.87 -1.41 16.82
CA ARG A 128 2.12 -0.65 15.81
C ARG A 128 2.94 0.51 15.28
N VAL A 129 3.58 0.31 14.14
CA VAL A 129 4.41 1.35 13.49
C VAL A 129 3.54 2.34 12.73
N ARG A 130 3.80 3.63 12.91
CA ARG A 130 3.05 4.75 12.34
C ARG A 130 3.78 5.46 11.20
N SER A 131 5.08 5.68 11.35
CA SER A 131 5.91 6.35 10.35
C SER A 131 7.29 5.70 10.27
N ILE A 132 7.91 5.78 9.09
CA ILE A 132 9.28 5.34 8.82
C ILE A 132 9.98 6.46 8.04
N ILE A 133 11.17 6.86 8.47
CA ILE A 133 12.00 7.83 7.75
C ILE A 133 13.44 7.31 7.60
N GLN A 134 14.11 7.64 6.49
CA GLN A 134 15.53 7.33 6.29
C GLN A 134 16.41 8.57 6.43
N TYR A 135 17.36 8.55 7.36
CA TYR A 135 18.31 9.64 7.58
C TYR A 135 19.58 9.47 6.71
N ASN A 136 20.30 10.56 6.46
CA ASN A 136 21.37 10.65 5.45
C ASN A 136 22.56 9.67 5.63
N ARG A 137 22.71 9.05 6.80
CA ARG A 137 23.75 8.03 7.11
C ARG A 137 23.30 6.57 6.94
N GLY A 138 22.13 6.31 6.36
CA GLY A 138 21.64 4.95 6.13
C GLY A 138 20.83 4.34 7.28
N TYR A 139 20.68 5.07 8.39
CA TYR A 139 19.79 4.68 9.47
C TYR A 139 18.32 4.90 9.11
N LEU A 140 17.46 3.97 9.53
CA LEU A 140 16.01 4.13 9.48
C LEU A 140 15.48 4.46 10.87
N TRP A 141 14.48 5.32 10.96
CA TRP A 141 13.80 5.65 12.20
C TRP A 141 12.31 5.31 12.09
N PHE A 142 11.75 4.79 13.18
CA PHE A 142 10.39 4.25 13.23
C PHE A 142 9.67 4.85 14.42
N SER A 143 8.47 5.40 14.23
CA SER A 143 7.59 5.77 15.33
C SER A 143 6.57 4.66 15.59
N SER A 144 6.38 4.29 16.85
CA SER A 144 5.38 3.30 17.28
C SER A 144 4.38 3.90 18.27
N ASP A 145 3.12 3.43 18.23
CA ASP A 145 2.11 3.87 19.19
C ASP A 145 2.57 3.58 20.63
N ASN A 146 2.56 4.61 21.48
CA ASN A 146 2.75 4.53 22.93
C ASN A 146 4.12 3.99 23.38
N SER A 147 5.10 3.88 22.48
CA SER A 147 6.42 3.31 22.80
C SER A 147 7.61 4.09 22.25
N GLY A 148 7.36 5.21 21.57
CA GLY A 148 8.40 6.15 21.14
C GLY A 148 9.04 5.81 19.80
N VAL A 149 10.31 6.19 19.65
CA VAL A 149 11.05 6.13 18.38
C VAL A 149 12.16 5.09 18.44
N SER A 150 12.19 4.18 17.47
CA SER A 150 13.28 3.20 17.27
C SER A 150 14.18 3.66 16.14
N LYS A 151 15.49 3.43 16.27
CA LYS A 151 16.49 3.61 15.21
C LYS A 151 17.01 2.24 14.78
N TYR A 152 17.13 2.00 13.49
CA TYR A 152 17.72 0.79 12.89
C TYR A 152 18.97 1.14 12.10
N ASP A 153 20.02 0.36 12.30
CA ASP A 153 21.34 0.54 11.66
C ASP A 153 21.64 -0.41 10.50
N GLY A 154 20.69 -1.28 10.16
CA GLY A 154 20.88 -2.35 9.19
C GLY A 154 21.03 -3.73 9.83
N GLU A 155 21.26 -3.79 11.15
CA GLU A 155 21.39 -5.06 11.89
C GLU A 155 20.52 -5.09 13.15
N THR A 156 20.50 -4.00 13.92
CA THR A 156 19.85 -3.93 15.23
C THR A 156 18.95 -2.70 15.39
N PHE A 157 17.94 -2.83 16.25
CA PHE A 157 17.11 -1.71 16.68
C PHE A 157 17.59 -1.17 18.03
N THR A 158 17.74 0.15 18.12
CA THR A 158 17.98 0.88 19.37
C THR A 158 16.83 1.83 19.63
N THR A 159 16.16 1.70 20.77
CA THR A 159 15.12 2.64 21.22
C THR A 159 15.77 3.93 21.69
N ALA A 160 15.32 5.07 21.15
CA ALA A 160 15.71 6.38 21.68
C ALA A 160 14.99 6.60 23.01
N ALA A 161 15.62 6.23 24.12
CA ALA A 161 15.16 6.54 25.46
C ALA A 161 15.88 7.81 25.99
N GLU A 162 15.06 8.80 26.35
CA GLU A 162 15.35 9.95 27.23
C GLU A 162 16.61 10.81 26.94
N GLN A 163 16.43 11.83 26.10
CA GLN A 163 17.14 13.12 26.24
C GLN A 163 16.24 14.36 26.02
N THR A 164 14.96 14.19 25.69
CA THR A 164 14.10 15.29 25.22
C THR A 164 13.32 16.01 26.33
N GLY A 165 13.31 15.50 27.56
CA GLY A 165 12.59 16.11 28.69
C GLY A 165 11.07 16.19 28.55
N GLN A 166 10.49 15.68 27.46
CA GLN A 166 9.05 15.57 27.23
C GLN A 166 8.62 14.11 27.06
N PRO A 167 7.40 13.73 27.47
CA PRO A 167 6.89 12.37 27.29
C PRO A 167 6.85 11.97 25.81
N ILE A 168 7.80 11.12 25.39
CA ILE A 168 7.95 10.60 24.02
C ILE A 168 6.72 9.77 23.56
N ASN A 169 5.80 9.43 24.48
CA ASN A 169 4.63 8.59 24.23
C ASN A 169 3.51 9.27 23.42
N LEU A 170 3.59 10.57 23.13
CA LEU A 170 2.58 11.31 22.35
C LEU A 170 3.04 11.77 20.97
N ILE A 171 4.31 11.55 20.57
CA ILE A 171 4.80 11.91 19.24
C ILE A 171 4.17 10.99 18.20
N LYS A 172 3.50 11.57 17.19
CA LYS A 172 2.80 10.84 16.12
C LYS A 172 3.43 11.02 14.75
N VAL A 173 4.05 12.16 14.51
CA VAL A 173 4.68 12.50 13.24
C VAL A 173 6.08 13.04 13.48
N VAL A 174 7.01 12.62 12.63
CA VAL A 174 8.37 13.14 12.57
C VAL A 174 8.61 13.60 11.14
N PHE A 175 9.06 14.84 10.98
CA PHE A 175 9.31 15.46 9.70
C PHE A 175 10.71 16.10 9.72
N ARG A 176 11.40 16.08 8.58
CA ARG A 176 12.69 16.76 8.38
C ARG A 176 12.49 17.83 7.33
N ASP A 177 12.83 19.06 7.67
CA ASP A 177 12.79 20.16 6.71
C ASP A 177 14.06 20.24 5.86
N SER A 178 14.05 21.14 4.88
CA SER A 178 15.12 21.43 3.93
C SER A 178 16.39 21.98 4.60
N LYS A 179 16.28 22.46 5.85
CA LYS A 179 17.37 22.99 6.67
C LYS A 179 17.93 21.94 7.64
N ASP A 180 17.55 20.68 7.46
CA ASP A 180 17.95 19.53 8.29
C ASP A 180 17.46 19.60 9.75
N GLN A 181 16.45 20.41 10.03
CA GLN A 181 15.80 20.45 11.34
C GLN A 181 14.75 19.34 11.44
N LEU A 182 14.58 18.80 12.65
CA LEU A 182 13.58 17.79 12.93
C LEU A 182 12.37 18.41 13.61
N TRP A 183 11.19 18.07 13.11
CA TRP A 183 9.90 18.50 13.62
C TRP A 183 9.14 17.28 14.15
N PHE A 184 8.71 17.37 15.39
CA PHE A 184 7.98 16.31 16.09
C PHE A 184 6.58 16.83 16.42
N GLY A 185 5.56 16.30 15.76
CA GLY A 185 4.17 16.60 16.07
C GLY A 185 3.61 15.60 17.06
N SER A 186 2.90 16.10 18.07
CA SER A 186 2.32 15.28 19.13
C SER A 186 0.79 15.39 19.17
N TRP A 187 0.15 14.44 19.85
CA TRP A 187 -1.27 14.52 20.18
C TRP A 187 -1.45 15.11 21.58
N GLY A 188 -1.67 16.43 21.64
CA GLY A 188 -1.98 17.17 22.87
C GLY A 188 -0.82 17.95 23.48
N GLY A 189 0.38 17.89 22.88
CA GLY A 189 1.56 18.65 23.31
C GLY A 189 2.10 19.63 22.28
N GLY A 190 1.42 19.80 21.14
CA GLY A 190 1.85 20.68 20.06
C GLY A 190 3.03 20.11 19.27
N VAL A 191 3.95 20.99 18.88
CA VAL A 191 5.09 20.71 18.01
C VAL A 191 6.40 20.96 18.75
N ILE A 192 7.38 20.08 18.56
CA ILE A 192 8.76 20.31 18.99
C ILE A 192 9.64 20.41 17.74
N ARG A 193 10.46 21.46 17.65
CA ARG A 193 11.49 21.62 16.64
C ARG A 193 12.87 21.38 17.24
N TYR A 194 13.72 20.63 16.57
CA TYR A 194 15.12 20.44 16.90
C TYR A 194 16.01 20.89 15.74
N ASP A 195 16.83 21.91 15.98
CA ASP A 195 17.71 22.52 14.96
C ASP A 195 19.11 21.90 14.89
N GLY A 196 19.35 20.81 15.62
CA GLY A 196 20.67 20.19 15.81
C GLY A 196 21.37 20.61 17.10
N ASN A 197 20.93 21.69 17.75
CA ASN A 197 21.48 22.19 19.01
C ASN A 197 20.41 22.31 20.11
N LEU A 198 19.26 22.91 19.79
CA LEU A 198 18.20 23.26 20.73
C LEU A 198 16.87 22.64 20.35
N PHE A 199 16.14 22.15 21.35
CA PHE A 199 14.73 21.81 21.23
C PHE A 199 13.87 23.04 21.57
N THR A 200 13.01 23.46 20.65
CA THR A 200 12.03 24.53 20.84
C THR A 200 10.64 23.93 20.77
N ALA A 201 9.79 24.16 21.77
CA ALA A 201 8.40 23.69 21.78
C ALA A 201 7.45 24.83 21.38
N TYR A 202 6.41 24.47 20.63
CA TYR A 202 5.33 25.35 20.21
C TYR A 202 4.00 24.70 20.54
N SER A 203 3.09 25.50 21.08
CA SER A 203 1.76 25.10 21.50
C SER A 203 0.70 26.08 21.03
N SER A 204 -0.54 25.85 21.43
CA SER A 204 -1.64 26.78 21.24
C SER A 204 -1.42 28.14 21.90
N LEU A 205 -0.56 28.22 22.92
CA LEU A 205 -0.14 29.48 23.53
C LEU A 205 0.81 30.30 22.64
N ASP A 206 1.47 29.64 21.70
CA ASP A 206 2.48 30.25 20.80
C ASP A 206 1.89 30.61 19.43
N GLY A 207 0.63 30.25 19.16
CA GLY A 207 -0.09 30.56 17.93
C GLY A 207 -0.49 29.36 17.07
N LEU A 208 -0.19 28.12 17.49
CA LEU A 208 -0.81 26.94 16.87
C LEU A 208 -2.32 26.95 17.13
N SER A 209 -3.14 26.63 16.14
CA SER A 209 -4.59 26.56 16.38
C SER A 209 -5.02 25.37 17.23
N ASN A 210 -4.19 24.33 17.32
CA ASN A 210 -4.43 23.16 18.16
C ASN A 210 -3.12 22.44 18.51
N ASP A 211 -3.06 21.83 19.70
CA ASP A 211 -1.93 21.02 20.17
C ASP A 211 -1.93 19.58 19.65
N TRP A 212 -2.90 19.22 18.80
CA TRP A 212 -3.02 17.91 18.16
C TRP A 212 -2.53 18.01 16.71
N ILE A 213 -1.33 17.50 16.48
CA ILE A 213 -0.64 17.63 15.20
C ILE A 213 -0.74 16.30 14.45
N SER A 214 -1.27 16.35 13.23
CA SER A 214 -1.47 15.18 12.37
C SER A 214 -0.40 15.11 11.27
N PRO A 215 -0.49 15.84 10.14
CA PRO A 215 0.62 15.99 9.20
C PRO A 215 1.52 17.20 9.49
N ILE A 216 2.79 17.10 9.11
CA ILE A 216 3.74 18.22 8.99
C ILE A 216 4.31 18.20 7.57
N PHE A 217 4.36 19.35 6.90
CA PHE A 217 4.85 19.50 5.54
C PHE A 217 5.62 20.81 5.37
N GLU A 218 6.61 20.86 4.48
CA GLU A 218 7.31 22.10 4.11
C GLU A 218 6.98 22.46 2.67
N ASP A 219 6.51 23.69 2.43
CA ASP A 219 6.25 24.17 1.08
C ASP A 219 7.54 24.59 0.34
N GLN A 220 7.42 24.89 -0.95
CA GLN A 220 8.57 25.31 -1.78
C GLN A 220 9.18 26.65 -1.34
N LEU A 221 8.49 27.43 -0.50
CA LEU A 221 8.96 28.69 0.08
C LEU A 221 9.66 28.48 1.42
N GLY A 222 9.73 27.24 1.93
CA GLY A 222 10.34 26.89 3.20
C GLY A 222 9.46 27.19 4.42
N LYS A 223 8.14 27.40 4.23
CA LYS A 223 7.19 27.51 5.34
C LYS A 223 6.76 26.12 5.79
N ILE A 224 6.54 25.98 7.10
CA ILE A 224 6.15 24.70 7.69
C ILE A 224 4.65 24.71 7.98
N TRP A 225 3.95 23.75 7.41
CA TRP A 225 2.51 23.58 7.53
C TRP A 225 2.19 22.42 8.47
N PHE A 226 1.26 22.67 9.37
CA PHE A 226 0.78 21.74 10.39
C PHE A 226 -0.71 21.52 10.19
N GLY A 227 -1.11 20.28 9.91
CA GLY A 227 -2.52 19.91 10.01
C GLY A 227 -2.88 19.76 11.48
N THR A 228 -3.82 20.59 11.92
CA THR A 228 -4.17 20.73 13.33
C THR A 228 -5.56 20.15 13.60
N GLY A 229 -5.62 19.15 14.48
CA GLY A 229 -6.86 18.52 14.92
C GLY A 229 -6.86 16.99 14.89
N ASP A 230 -8.04 16.45 15.21
CA ASP A 230 -8.37 15.03 15.40
C ASP A 230 -7.91 14.39 16.73
N GLY A 231 -8.33 15.04 17.81
CA GLY A 231 -8.61 14.47 19.14
C GLY A 231 -9.02 12.99 19.16
N LEU A 232 -8.65 12.22 20.21
CA LEU A 232 -9.22 10.92 20.61
C LEU A 232 -10.73 11.07 20.93
N GLY A 233 -11.54 11.42 19.93
CA GLY A 233 -12.95 11.78 20.09
C GLY A 233 -13.51 12.82 19.12
N GLY A 234 -12.66 13.50 18.32
CA GLY A 234 -13.13 14.31 17.17
C GLY A 234 -14.02 15.52 17.47
N THR A 235 -13.82 16.23 18.58
CA THR A 235 -14.73 17.33 18.99
C THR A 235 -14.25 18.75 18.65
N ALA A 236 -13.00 18.95 18.22
CA ALA A 236 -12.51 20.26 17.80
C ALA A 236 -11.53 20.14 16.63
N GLY A 237 -11.88 20.74 15.49
CA GLY A 237 -10.99 20.93 14.34
C GLY A 237 -10.18 22.21 14.55
N GLY A 238 -8.91 22.21 14.11
CA GLY A 238 -8.02 23.37 14.20
C GLY A 238 -7.69 24.01 12.85
N GLY A 239 -8.14 23.41 11.74
CA GLY A 239 -7.75 23.84 10.40
C GLY A 239 -6.32 23.43 10.06
N VAL A 240 -5.61 24.31 9.37
CA VAL A 240 -4.19 24.15 9.03
C VAL A 240 -3.43 25.39 9.47
N THR A 241 -2.38 25.20 10.26
CA THR A 241 -1.49 26.30 10.68
C THR A 241 -0.21 26.30 9.86
N VAL A 242 0.21 27.45 9.36
CA VAL A 242 1.50 27.68 8.69
C VAL A 242 2.42 28.50 9.58
N PHE A 243 3.70 28.15 9.60
CA PHE A 243 4.78 28.86 10.26
C PHE A 243 5.80 29.35 9.24
N ASP A 244 6.00 30.67 9.17
CA ASP A 244 6.94 31.30 8.24
C ASP A 244 8.37 31.45 8.79
N GLY A 245 8.61 30.99 10.02
CA GLY A 245 9.87 31.17 10.74
C GLY A 245 9.78 32.18 11.89
N GLU A 246 8.77 33.05 11.87
CA GLU A 246 8.54 34.08 12.88
C GLU A 246 7.12 34.03 13.47
N ARG A 247 6.11 33.75 12.64
CA ARG A 247 4.69 33.83 13.01
C ARG A 247 3.93 32.60 12.57
N PHE A 248 2.90 32.28 13.34
CA PHE A 248 1.89 31.31 12.98
C PHE A 248 0.68 32.02 12.37
N HIS A 249 0.11 31.42 11.33
CA HIS A 249 -1.17 31.81 10.75
C HIS A 249 -2.00 30.57 10.47
N THR A 250 -3.30 30.61 10.75
CA THR A 250 -4.19 29.46 10.61
C THR A 250 -5.23 29.74 9.54
N TYR A 251 -5.43 28.76 8.68
CA TYR A 251 -6.53 28.70 7.73
C TYR A 251 -7.61 27.73 8.22
N THR A 252 -8.86 28.20 8.21
CA THR A 252 -10.05 27.40 8.57
C THR A 252 -11.05 27.35 7.42
N SER A 253 -12.17 26.65 7.64
CA SER A 253 -13.29 26.59 6.71
C SER A 253 -13.93 27.94 6.44
N GLU A 254 -13.82 28.90 7.37
CA GLU A 254 -14.24 30.28 7.17
C GLU A 254 -13.37 31.00 6.12
N GLU A 255 -12.14 30.53 5.90
CA GLU A 255 -11.17 31.08 4.93
C GLU A 255 -11.08 30.24 3.65
N GLY A 256 -11.99 29.26 3.48
CA GLY A 256 -12.14 28.48 2.25
C GLY A 256 -11.57 27.06 2.29
N LEU A 257 -10.95 26.64 3.40
CA LEU A 257 -10.56 25.24 3.60
C LEU A 257 -11.81 24.34 3.58
N ALA A 258 -11.72 23.15 3.00
CA ALA A 258 -12.86 22.23 2.89
C ALA A 258 -13.41 21.80 4.25
N GLY A 259 -12.56 21.78 5.29
CA GLY A 259 -12.96 21.47 6.65
C GLY A 259 -11.79 21.54 7.63
N ASP A 260 -12.12 21.74 8.90
CA ASP A 260 -11.14 22.07 9.95
C ASP A 260 -10.43 20.85 10.57
N PHE A 261 -10.74 19.66 10.09
CA PHE A 261 -10.06 18.42 10.46
C PHE A 261 -9.17 17.99 9.31
N ASN A 262 -7.92 18.47 9.31
CA ASN A 262 -6.94 18.14 8.30
C ASN A 262 -6.14 16.89 8.68
N TRP A 263 -6.07 15.93 7.76
CA TRP A 263 -5.35 14.67 7.95
C TRP A 263 -4.10 14.55 7.10
N PHE A 264 -4.02 15.31 6.02
CA PHE A 264 -2.95 15.18 5.04
C PHE A 264 -2.67 16.52 4.37
N ILE A 265 -1.38 16.74 4.09
CA ILE A 265 -0.86 17.88 3.33
C ILE A 265 0.14 17.33 2.32
N GLU A 266 -0.02 17.71 1.05
CA GLU A 266 0.89 17.34 -0.05
C GLU A 266 1.13 18.55 -0.95
N GLY A 267 2.36 18.76 -1.42
CA GLY A 267 2.65 19.75 -2.46
C GLY A 267 2.65 19.10 -3.84
N ASP A 268 2.09 19.78 -4.85
CA ASP A 268 2.25 19.35 -6.24
C ASP A 268 3.47 20.02 -6.91
N LYS A 269 3.84 19.51 -8.09
CA LYS A 269 4.96 20.01 -8.91
C LYS A 269 4.75 21.44 -9.40
N GLU A 270 3.51 21.93 -9.42
CA GLU A 270 3.18 23.32 -9.78
C GLU A 270 3.31 24.27 -8.59
N GLY A 271 3.55 23.75 -7.38
CA GLY A 271 3.71 24.52 -6.15
C GLY A 271 2.39 24.77 -5.39
N ASN A 272 1.28 24.16 -5.81
CA ASN A 272 0.06 24.20 -5.03
C ASN A 272 0.14 23.23 -3.85
N LEU A 273 -0.58 23.54 -2.77
CA LEU A 273 -0.73 22.66 -1.62
C LEU A 273 -2.09 22.01 -1.62
N TRP A 274 -2.13 20.71 -1.34
CA TRP A 274 -3.32 19.90 -1.29
C TRP A 274 -3.58 19.41 0.13
N PHE A 275 -4.84 19.55 0.56
CA PHE A 275 -5.27 19.31 1.92
C PHE A 275 -6.39 18.27 1.94
N GLY A 276 -6.17 17.13 2.60
CA GLY A 276 -7.19 16.11 2.82
C GLY A 276 -7.96 16.36 4.12
N THR A 277 -9.29 16.43 4.05
CA THR A 277 -10.13 16.71 5.23
C THR A 277 -11.05 15.54 5.60
N ARG A 278 -11.48 15.50 6.86
CA ARG A 278 -12.32 14.42 7.40
C ARG A 278 -13.71 14.33 6.76
N THR A 279 -14.35 15.44 6.44
CA THR A 279 -15.74 15.44 5.92
C THR A 279 -15.99 16.45 4.80
N GLY A 280 -15.02 17.32 4.53
CA GLY A 280 -15.16 18.42 3.58
C GLY A 280 -14.71 18.10 2.17
N GLY A 281 -13.99 17.00 1.96
CA GLY A 281 -13.30 16.69 0.72
C GLY A 281 -11.82 17.10 0.74
N ALA A 282 -11.31 17.48 -0.42
CA ALA A 282 -9.95 17.96 -0.59
C ALA A 282 -9.93 19.46 -0.94
N SER A 283 -8.94 20.20 -0.45
CA SER A 283 -8.71 21.59 -0.90
C SER A 283 -7.36 21.71 -1.58
N ARG A 284 -7.31 22.44 -2.69
CA ARG A 284 -6.07 22.93 -3.31
C ARG A 284 -5.87 24.40 -2.95
N PHE A 285 -4.69 24.77 -2.51
CA PHE A 285 -4.27 26.14 -2.24
C PHE A 285 -3.18 26.55 -3.22
N ASP A 286 -3.42 27.61 -3.97
CA ASP A 286 -2.50 28.15 -4.99
C ASP A 286 -1.50 29.18 -4.44
N GLY A 287 -1.42 29.31 -3.11
CA GLY A 287 -0.67 30.37 -2.44
C GLY A 287 -1.52 31.58 -2.04
N SER A 288 -2.76 31.66 -2.54
CA SER A 288 -3.68 32.77 -2.26
C SER A 288 -5.11 32.34 -1.96
N THR A 289 -5.64 31.34 -2.67
CA THR A 289 -7.03 30.92 -2.56
C THR A 289 -7.16 29.41 -2.47
N PHE A 290 -8.22 28.96 -1.78
CA PHE A 290 -8.59 27.55 -1.72
C PHE A 290 -9.64 27.21 -2.78
N THR A 291 -9.39 26.14 -3.53
CA THR A 291 -10.36 25.46 -4.38
C THR A 291 -10.74 24.13 -3.74
N THR A 292 -12.02 23.92 -3.45
CA THR A 292 -12.50 22.69 -2.80
C THR A 292 -13.09 21.71 -3.82
N PHE A 293 -12.74 20.44 -3.62
CA PHE A 293 -13.21 19.29 -4.37
C PHE A 293 -13.95 18.35 -3.42
N THR A 294 -15.16 17.97 -3.80
CA THR A 294 -16.07 17.10 -3.06
C THR A 294 -16.52 15.93 -3.92
N LYS A 295 -17.29 15.02 -3.32
CA LYS A 295 -17.97 13.92 -4.00
C LYS A 295 -18.87 14.40 -5.13
N ASP A 296 -19.57 15.51 -4.93
CA ASP A 296 -20.43 16.10 -5.95
C ASP A 296 -19.63 16.68 -7.13
N GLN A 297 -18.35 16.98 -6.92
CA GLN A 297 -17.40 17.42 -7.95
C GLN A 297 -16.55 16.26 -8.50
N GLY A 298 -16.85 15.01 -8.12
CA GLY A 298 -16.27 13.81 -8.72
C GLY A 298 -15.33 13.00 -7.81
N LEU A 299 -14.99 13.47 -6.60
CA LEU A 299 -14.26 12.61 -5.64
C LEU A 299 -15.07 11.35 -5.30
N ALA A 300 -14.39 10.28 -4.92
CA ALA A 300 -15.02 9.03 -4.50
C ALA A 300 -15.80 9.20 -3.18
N ASP A 301 -15.23 9.99 -2.25
CA ASP A 301 -15.83 10.32 -0.97
C ASP A 301 -15.22 11.64 -0.42
N ASN A 302 -15.96 12.36 0.43
CA ASN A 302 -15.48 13.59 1.07
C ASN A 302 -14.48 13.33 2.20
N TRP A 303 -14.33 12.08 2.61
CA TRP A 303 -13.45 11.71 3.69
C TRP A 303 -12.06 11.35 3.14
N VAL A 304 -11.17 12.33 3.00
CA VAL A 304 -9.88 12.21 2.31
C VAL A 304 -8.73 12.04 3.32
N LYS A 305 -8.03 10.90 3.29
CA LYS A 305 -6.93 10.55 4.21
C LYS A 305 -5.54 10.69 3.62
N ALA A 306 -5.43 10.67 2.30
CA ALA A 306 -4.14 10.62 1.62
C ALA A 306 -4.26 11.32 0.28
N ILE A 307 -3.20 12.06 -0.08
CA ILE A 307 -3.05 12.69 -1.37
C ILE A 307 -1.62 12.41 -1.82
N LEU A 308 -1.41 12.10 -3.10
CA LEU A 308 -0.09 11.89 -3.66
C LEU A 308 -0.10 12.33 -5.11
N GLU A 309 0.86 13.15 -5.53
CA GLU A 309 1.15 13.33 -6.94
C GLU A 309 2.13 12.24 -7.39
N SER A 310 1.74 11.42 -8.36
CA SER A 310 2.61 10.40 -8.92
C SER A 310 3.62 10.98 -9.91
N ASP A 311 4.72 10.27 -10.16
CA ASP A 311 5.77 10.68 -11.10
C ASP A 311 5.25 11.07 -12.49
N ASP A 312 4.19 10.40 -12.97
CA ASP A 312 3.51 10.67 -14.24
C ASP A 312 2.54 11.88 -14.20
N GLY A 313 2.49 12.62 -13.08
CA GLY A 313 1.79 13.90 -12.95
C GLY A 313 0.31 13.79 -12.54
N TYR A 314 -0.17 12.58 -12.25
CA TYR A 314 -1.54 12.42 -11.75
C TYR A 314 -1.61 12.60 -10.25
N LEU A 315 -2.68 13.23 -9.78
CA LEU A 315 -2.99 13.30 -8.36
C LEU A 315 -3.89 12.13 -7.96
N TRP A 316 -3.52 11.45 -6.89
CA TRP A 316 -4.24 10.32 -6.33
C TRP A 316 -4.75 10.67 -4.94
N PHE A 317 -6.03 10.41 -4.70
CA PHE A 317 -6.72 10.70 -3.45
C PHE A 317 -7.21 9.40 -2.83
N GLY A 318 -6.73 9.11 -1.63
CA GLY A 318 -7.20 8.00 -0.82
C GLY A 318 -8.36 8.47 0.05
N THR A 319 -9.54 7.93 -0.18
CA THR A 319 -10.76 8.32 0.53
C THR A 319 -11.35 7.15 1.32
N ARG A 320 -12.33 7.40 2.18
CA ARG A 320 -13.09 6.33 2.86
C ARG A 320 -13.92 5.48 1.89
N GLY A 321 -14.32 6.05 0.75
CA GLY A 321 -15.21 5.41 -0.22
C GLY A 321 -14.52 4.91 -1.48
N GLY A 322 -13.19 4.99 -1.58
CA GLY A 322 -12.42 4.52 -2.74
C GLY A 322 -11.19 5.40 -3.03
N ILE A 323 -10.61 5.18 -4.20
CA ILE A 323 -9.49 5.98 -4.73
C ILE A 323 -10.04 6.91 -5.82
N SER A 324 -9.62 8.17 -5.82
CA SER A 324 -9.85 9.08 -6.94
C SER A 324 -8.52 9.43 -7.61
N LYS A 325 -8.46 9.35 -8.93
CA LYS A 325 -7.33 9.81 -9.75
C LYS A 325 -7.76 11.07 -10.50
N LEU A 326 -6.99 12.14 -10.41
CA LEU A 326 -7.20 13.40 -11.11
C LEU A 326 -6.13 13.59 -12.19
N ASP A 327 -6.56 13.84 -13.42
CA ASP A 327 -5.72 14.11 -14.59
C ASP A 327 -5.55 15.61 -14.90
N GLY A 328 -5.75 16.45 -13.90
CA GLY A 328 -5.78 17.91 -14.01
C GLY A 328 -7.16 18.46 -14.39
N GLN A 329 -8.09 17.63 -14.89
CA GLN A 329 -9.44 18.08 -15.27
C GLN A 329 -10.56 17.24 -14.66
N LYS A 330 -10.40 15.92 -14.62
CA LYS A 330 -11.48 14.99 -14.25
C LYS A 330 -11.02 13.95 -13.26
N PHE A 331 -11.92 13.60 -12.35
CA PHE A 331 -11.74 12.45 -11.47
C PHE A 331 -12.15 11.16 -12.17
N LYS A 332 -11.29 10.15 -12.04
CA LYS A 332 -11.61 8.74 -12.29
C LYS A 332 -11.54 7.99 -10.98
N ASN A 333 -12.64 7.34 -10.59
CA ASN A 333 -12.76 6.66 -9.30
C ASN A 333 -12.55 5.16 -9.44
N PHE A 334 -11.88 4.57 -8.44
CA PHE A 334 -11.66 3.14 -8.31
C PHE A 334 -12.17 2.68 -6.94
N PHE A 335 -12.87 1.56 -6.96
CA PHE A 335 -13.55 0.97 -5.81
C PHE A 335 -13.09 -0.47 -5.62
N LYS A 336 -13.48 -1.11 -4.52
CA LYS A 336 -13.21 -2.51 -4.17
C LYS A 336 -13.50 -3.47 -5.33
N GLU A 337 -14.54 -3.18 -6.10
CA GLU A 337 -14.95 -3.92 -7.30
C GLU A 337 -13.96 -3.79 -8.46
N HIS A 338 -12.89 -3.01 -8.32
CA HIS A 338 -11.76 -2.95 -9.24
C HIS A 338 -10.56 -3.75 -8.72
N GLY A 339 -10.62 -4.22 -7.47
CA GLY A 339 -9.90 -5.38 -6.93
C GLY A 339 -9.14 -5.17 -5.62
N PHE A 340 -9.25 -4.00 -5.02
CA PHE A 340 -8.77 -3.78 -3.66
C PHE A 340 -9.49 -4.69 -2.66
N SER A 341 -8.90 -4.86 -1.48
CA SER A 341 -9.53 -5.57 -0.36
C SER A 341 -10.71 -4.80 0.27
N ASP A 342 -10.69 -3.46 0.17
CA ASP A 342 -11.64 -2.54 0.81
C ASP A 342 -11.82 -1.26 -0.04
N ASN A 343 -12.73 -0.36 0.34
CA ASN A 343 -12.85 0.99 -0.23
C ASN A 343 -12.13 2.04 0.63
N TRP A 344 -11.89 1.77 1.91
CA TRP A 344 -11.28 2.75 2.79
C TRP A 344 -9.77 2.75 2.63
N VAL A 345 -9.26 3.77 1.93
CA VAL A 345 -7.83 4.01 1.69
C VAL A 345 -7.31 4.97 2.75
N GLU A 346 -6.23 4.59 3.44
CA GLU A 346 -5.67 5.38 4.54
C GLU A 346 -4.34 6.07 4.20
N CYS A 347 -3.61 5.58 3.20
CA CYS A 347 -2.32 6.12 2.79
C CYS A 347 -2.04 5.72 1.34
N ILE A 348 -1.33 6.57 0.61
CA ILE A 348 -0.80 6.31 -0.72
C ILE A 348 0.69 6.63 -0.68
N SER A 349 1.51 5.79 -1.29
CA SER A 349 2.95 6.02 -1.45
C SER A 349 3.40 5.52 -2.82
N GLN A 350 4.47 6.10 -3.37
CA GLN A 350 5.08 5.63 -4.61
C GLN A 350 6.49 5.09 -4.33
N ASP A 351 6.82 3.94 -4.89
CA ASP A 351 8.20 3.44 -4.90
C ASP A 351 8.99 4.00 -6.09
N ARG A 352 10.33 3.88 -6.06
CA ARG A 352 11.22 4.40 -7.12
C ARG A 352 11.08 3.69 -8.47
N ASN A 353 10.33 2.59 -8.54
CA ASN A 353 9.99 1.94 -9.80
C ASN A 353 8.66 2.48 -10.36
N GLY A 354 8.05 3.47 -9.69
CA GLY A 354 6.81 4.10 -10.09
C GLY A 354 5.56 3.36 -9.61
N HIS A 355 5.68 2.25 -8.86
CA HIS A 355 4.50 1.55 -8.37
C HIS A 355 3.81 2.36 -7.26
N LEU A 356 2.49 2.44 -7.34
CA LEU A 356 1.68 3.06 -6.30
C LEU A 356 1.23 2.01 -5.29
N TRP A 357 1.38 2.32 -4.01
CA TRP A 357 1.01 1.48 -2.89
C TRP A 357 -0.11 2.15 -2.10
N PHE A 358 -1.26 1.50 -2.08
CA PHE A 358 -2.48 1.92 -1.40
C PHE A 358 -2.67 1.08 -0.14
N ARG A 359 -2.66 1.73 1.01
CA ARG A 359 -2.99 1.11 2.29
C ARG A 359 -4.51 1.07 2.45
N MET A 360 -5.06 -0.11 2.62
CA MET A 360 -6.49 -0.30 2.86
C MET A 360 -6.77 -0.53 4.36
N HIS A 361 -7.87 -0.01 4.89
CA HIS A 361 -8.22 -0.17 6.30
C HIS A 361 -8.41 -1.66 6.66
N GLY A 362 -7.40 -2.26 7.30
CA GLY A 362 -7.40 -3.68 7.70
C GLY A 362 -7.26 -4.69 6.55
N GLY A 363 -6.98 -4.21 5.33
CA GLY A 363 -6.97 -5.01 4.10
C GLY A 363 -5.58 -5.25 3.47
N GLY A 364 -4.51 -4.94 4.20
CA GLY A 364 -3.14 -5.07 3.72
C GLY A 364 -2.69 -3.89 2.87
N ALA A 365 -1.78 -4.16 1.94
CA ALA A 365 -1.25 -3.17 0.99
C ALA A 365 -1.60 -3.58 -0.45
N SER A 366 -2.37 -2.75 -1.14
CA SER A 366 -2.68 -2.92 -2.57
C SER A 366 -1.68 -2.16 -3.42
N ARG A 367 -0.98 -2.82 -4.32
CA ARG A 367 -0.06 -2.21 -5.27
C ARG A 367 -0.70 -2.05 -6.63
N GLN A 368 -0.51 -0.90 -7.29
CA GLN A 368 -0.73 -0.74 -8.71
C GLN A 368 0.60 -0.72 -9.45
N ASN A 369 0.71 -1.54 -10.50
CA ASN A 369 1.78 -1.37 -11.48
C ASN A 369 1.26 -0.53 -12.65
N PRO A 370 1.80 0.67 -12.93
CA PRO A 370 1.36 1.52 -14.04
C PRO A 370 1.52 0.83 -15.41
N GLY A 371 2.45 -0.12 -15.55
CA GLY A 371 2.62 -0.92 -16.77
C GLY A 371 1.55 -2.00 -16.99
N LEU A 372 0.78 -2.38 -15.96
CA LEU A 372 -0.22 -3.45 -16.03
C LEU A 372 -1.65 -2.89 -16.04
N GLN A 373 -2.39 -3.18 -17.11
CA GLN A 373 -3.76 -2.74 -17.31
C GLN A 373 -4.67 -3.89 -17.75
N LYS A 374 -5.95 -3.78 -17.45
CA LYS A 374 -7.02 -4.64 -17.97
C LYS A 374 -7.34 -4.26 -19.42
N GLU A 375 -8.17 -5.07 -20.09
CA GLU A 375 -8.56 -4.86 -21.49
C GLU A 375 -9.26 -3.50 -21.71
N ASP A 376 -10.00 -3.03 -20.71
CA ASP A 376 -10.65 -1.72 -20.70
C ASP A 376 -9.70 -0.57 -20.30
N SER A 377 -8.38 -0.83 -20.29
CA SER A 377 -7.33 0.11 -19.84
C SER A 377 -7.45 0.53 -18.37
N SER A 378 -8.25 -0.16 -17.56
CA SER A 378 -8.26 0.07 -16.10
C SER A 378 -7.00 -0.52 -15.44
N PRO A 379 -6.48 0.09 -14.38
CA PRO A 379 -5.32 -0.42 -13.66
C PRO A 379 -5.59 -1.80 -13.04
N ILE A 380 -4.55 -2.63 -12.98
CA ILE A 380 -4.56 -3.87 -12.19
C ILE A 380 -3.96 -3.57 -10.82
N PHE A 381 -4.67 -3.97 -9.77
CA PHE A 381 -4.16 -3.90 -8.41
C PHE A 381 -3.72 -5.29 -7.93
N GLN A 382 -2.75 -5.35 -7.04
CA GLN A 382 -2.27 -6.57 -6.43
C GLN A 382 -2.22 -6.36 -4.92
N THR A 383 -3.08 -7.06 -4.18
CA THR A 383 -3.15 -6.94 -2.72
C THR A 383 -2.20 -7.94 -2.06
N LEU A 384 -1.38 -7.44 -1.13
CA LEU A 384 -0.54 -8.24 -0.24
C LEU A 384 -1.17 -8.28 1.15
N LEU A 385 -1.25 -9.49 1.70
CA LEU A 385 -1.80 -9.81 3.02
C LEU A 385 -0.77 -10.57 3.86
N SER A 386 -1.13 -10.90 5.09
CA SER A 386 -0.28 -11.65 6.02
C SER A 386 0.00 -13.07 5.55
N GLN A 387 -0.90 -13.67 4.77
CA GLN A 387 -0.67 -14.95 4.10
C GLN A 387 0.42 -14.85 3.01
N ASP A 388 0.68 -13.65 2.49
CA ASP A 388 1.68 -13.39 1.45
C ASP A 388 3.03 -12.93 2.04
N GLY A 389 3.12 -12.78 3.37
CA GLY A 389 4.34 -12.43 4.10
C GLY A 389 4.31 -11.15 4.94
N LEU A 390 3.21 -10.38 4.93
CA LEU A 390 3.08 -9.22 5.82
C LEU A 390 2.96 -9.62 7.30
N ALA A 391 3.58 -8.88 8.21
CA ALA A 391 3.49 -9.10 9.66
C ALA A 391 2.06 -8.90 10.18
N GLY A 392 1.27 -8.04 9.52
CA GLY A 392 -0.14 -7.85 9.79
C GLY A 392 -0.87 -7.15 8.64
N ASN A 393 -2.19 -7.37 8.54
CA ASN A 393 -3.04 -6.78 7.49
C ASN A 393 -3.40 -5.32 7.73
N THR A 394 -3.09 -4.76 8.90
CA THR A 394 -3.18 -3.31 9.10
C THR A 394 -1.81 -2.72 8.82
N VAL A 395 -1.54 -2.39 7.56
CA VAL A 395 -0.33 -1.67 7.17
C VAL A 395 -0.48 -0.22 7.63
N GLY A 396 0.58 0.41 8.14
CA GLY A 396 0.64 1.78 8.64
C GLY A 396 1.25 2.73 7.60
N VAL A 397 2.33 2.27 6.97
CA VAL A 397 3.20 3.05 6.09
C VAL A 397 3.98 2.07 5.20
N VAL A 398 4.28 2.49 3.97
CA VAL A 398 5.18 1.79 3.05
C VAL A 398 6.29 2.76 2.65
N LEU A 399 7.55 2.35 2.78
CA LEU A 399 8.71 3.15 2.43
C LEU A 399 9.67 2.31 1.59
N GLN A 400 10.18 2.86 0.48
CA GLN A 400 11.34 2.27 -0.20
C GLN A 400 12.63 2.96 0.28
N ASP A 401 13.57 2.17 0.79
CA ASP A 401 14.85 2.69 1.23
C ASP A 401 15.85 2.88 0.07
N ARG A 402 17.01 3.46 0.37
CA ARG A 402 18.11 3.67 -0.59
C ARG A 402 18.65 2.39 -1.23
N ASN A 403 18.56 1.25 -0.55
CA ASN A 403 18.97 -0.05 -1.07
C ASN A 403 17.91 -0.69 -1.97
N ARG A 404 16.79 0.04 -2.19
CA ARG A 404 15.59 -0.36 -2.93
C ARG A 404 14.71 -1.36 -2.18
N ASP A 405 14.99 -1.61 -0.90
CA ASP A 405 14.15 -2.48 -0.10
C ASP A 405 12.85 -1.79 0.30
N LEU A 406 11.77 -2.56 0.39
CA LEU A 406 10.46 -2.07 0.76
C LEU A 406 10.16 -2.41 2.22
N TRP A 407 9.84 -1.39 3.01
CA TRP A 407 9.49 -1.49 4.41
C TRP A 407 8.01 -1.22 4.60
N PHE A 408 7.30 -2.16 5.22
CA PHE A 408 5.89 -2.06 5.59
C PHE A 408 5.80 -1.97 7.11
N GLY A 409 5.43 -0.80 7.63
CA GLY A 409 4.97 -0.69 9.02
C GLY A 409 3.62 -1.37 9.15
N THR A 410 3.38 -2.21 10.15
CA THR A 410 2.08 -2.86 10.37
C THR A 410 1.62 -2.72 11.83
N SER A 411 0.39 -3.17 12.14
CA SER A 411 -0.12 -3.26 13.52
C SER A 411 0.53 -4.37 14.36
N ARG A 412 1.33 -5.25 13.74
CA ARG A 412 1.97 -6.41 14.38
C ARG A 412 3.49 -6.41 14.21
N GLY A 413 4.08 -5.28 13.87
CA GLY A 413 5.51 -5.12 13.64
C GLY A 413 5.83 -4.56 12.26
N LEU A 414 7.06 -4.76 11.81
CA LEU A 414 7.56 -4.36 10.50
C LEU A 414 7.68 -5.56 9.59
N THR A 415 7.53 -5.32 8.29
CA THR A 415 7.92 -6.26 7.25
C THR A 415 8.89 -5.58 6.30
N LEU A 416 10.07 -6.14 6.13
CA LEU A 416 11.06 -5.80 5.12
C LEU A 416 10.93 -6.78 3.96
N TYR A 417 10.80 -6.23 2.77
CA TYR A 417 10.80 -6.96 1.51
C TYR A 417 12.00 -6.56 0.68
N HIS A 418 12.77 -7.56 0.25
CA HIS A 418 13.87 -7.35 -0.70
C HIS A 418 13.35 -7.60 -2.13
N PRO A 419 12.99 -6.54 -2.90
CA PRO A 419 12.67 -6.71 -4.29
C PRO A 419 13.94 -7.14 -5.02
N GLN A 420 13.98 -8.40 -5.44
CA GLN A 420 14.87 -8.78 -6.52
C GLN A 420 14.48 -7.93 -7.75
N PRO A 421 15.43 -7.58 -8.63
CA PRO A 421 15.10 -7.13 -9.97
C PRO A 421 14.38 -8.28 -10.66
N VAL A 422 13.07 -8.33 -10.47
CA VAL A 422 12.21 -9.19 -11.26
C VAL A 422 12.21 -8.53 -12.62
N SER A 423 13.00 -9.05 -13.55
CA SER A 423 13.00 -8.54 -14.90
C SER A 423 11.65 -8.80 -15.60
N HIS A 424 10.76 -9.62 -15.01
CA HIS A 424 9.64 -10.27 -15.69
C HIS A 424 8.40 -10.50 -14.78
N PRO A 425 7.22 -9.91 -15.05
CA PRO A 425 5.98 -10.30 -14.38
C PRO A 425 5.69 -11.79 -14.52
N ILE A 426 5.22 -12.44 -13.44
CA ILE A 426 4.83 -13.86 -13.48
C ILE A 426 3.31 -13.96 -13.48
N VAL A 427 2.73 -14.86 -14.26
CA VAL A 427 1.28 -15.13 -14.19
C VAL A 427 1.04 -16.45 -13.48
N LEU A 428 0.29 -16.38 -12.37
CA LEU A 428 -0.16 -17.54 -11.59
C LEU A 428 -1.64 -17.80 -11.86
N VAL A 429 -2.07 -19.06 -11.90
CA VAL A 429 -3.50 -19.41 -11.76
C VAL A 429 -3.83 -19.49 -10.29
N ASP A 430 -4.67 -18.58 -9.82
CA ASP A 430 -5.03 -18.48 -8.40
C ASP A 430 -6.12 -19.48 -7.98
N ALA A 431 -7.00 -19.84 -8.92
CA ALA A 431 -8.04 -20.84 -8.71
C ALA A 431 -8.52 -21.46 -10.02
N VAL A 432 -8.87 -22.75 -9.98
CA VAL A 432 -9.68 -23.46 -10.97
C VAL A 432 -10.88 -24.05 -10.23
N VAL A 433 -12.10 -23.68 -10.63
CA VAL A 433 -13.31 -23.87 -9.80
C VAL A 433 -14.47 -24.34 -10.66
N ALA A 434 -15.23 -25.31 -10.17
CA ALA A 434 -16.42 -25.82 -10.84
C ALA A 434 -17.57 -24.79 -10.86
N ASP A 435 -18.23 -24.62 -12.01
CA ASP A 435 -19.38 -23.75 -12.19
C ASP A 435 -20.62 -24.38 -11.53
N GLN A 436 -20.78 -24.15 -10.24
CA GLN A 436 -22.09 -24.27 -9.62
C GLN A 436 -22.78 -22.92 -9.75
N GLY A 437 -23.98 -22.90 -10.36
CA GLY A 437 -24.86 -21.73 -10.46
C GLY A 437 -25.33 -21.14 -9.12
N ALA A 438 -24.62 -21.41 -8.02
CA ALA A 438 -24.89 -20.94 -6.67
C ALA A 438 -23.60 -20.64 -5.88
N PHE A 439 -22.59 -20.01 -6.49
CA PHE A 439 -21.62 -19.27 -5.68
C PHE A 439 -22.21 -17.89 -5.32
N ARG A 440 -22.49 -17.66 -4.03
CA ARG A 440 -22.83 -16.31 -3.50
C ARG A 440 -21.64 -15.34 -3.53
N ARG A 441 -20.42 -15.80 -3.87
CA ARG A 441 -19.21 -14.99 -4.12
C ARG A 441 -18.34 -15.64 -5.20
N SER A 442 -17.94 -14.86 -6.20
CA SER A 442 -16.94 -15.24 -7.20
C SER A 442 -15.61 -15.60 -6.50
N PRO A 443 -14.95 -16.72 -6.87
CA PRO A 443 -13.60 -17.03 -6.41
C PRO A 443 -12.53 -16.16 -7.06
N CYS A 444 -12.84 -15.56 -8.22
CA CYS A 444 -12.04 -14.50 -8.81
C CYS A 444 -12.37 -13.17 -8.11
N ASN A 445 -11.38 -12.52 -7.53
CA ASN A 445 -11.47 -11.09 -7.19
C ASN A 445 -11.62 -10.30 -8.49
N SER A 446 -12.13 -9.08 -8.43
CA SER A 446 -12.22 -8.22 -9.63
C SER A 446 -10.87 -7.77 -10.20
N ASN A 447 -9.78 -8.01 -9.48
CA ASN A 447 -8.40 -7.94 -9.99
C ASN A 447 -8.02 -9.11 -10.88
N ASP A 448 -8.81 -10.18 -10.86
CA ASP A 448 -8.48 -11.43 -11.53
C ASP A 448 -9.23 -11.49 -12.86
N TRP A 449 -8.58 -12.06 -13.86
CA TRP A 449 -9.22 -12.30 -15.13
C TRP A 449 -10.16 -13.51 -14.99
N SER A 450 -11.46 -13.27 -14.80
CA SER A 450 -12.47 -14.34 -14.70
C SER A 450 -13.20 -14.55 -16.03
N ARG A 451 -13.38 -15.79 -16.48
CA ARG A 451 -14.34 -16.13 -17.55
C ARG A 451 -15.29 -17.24 -17.10
N ASN A 452 -16.59 -17.03 -17.31
CA ASN A 452 -17.61 -18.06 -17.18
C ASN A 452 -17.66 -18.87 -18.48
N PHE A 453 -17.58 -20.20 -18.40
CA PHE A 453 -17.90 -21.08 -19.52
C PHE A 453 -19.17 -21.83 -19.18
N ARG A 454 -20.30 -21.40 -19.75
CA ARG A 454 -21.48 -22.25 -19.92
C ARG A 454 -21.43 -22.85 -21.32
N ASP A 455 -21.94 -24.08 -21.41
CA ASP A 455 -21.90 -24.96 -22.57
C ASP A 455 -22.23 -24.30 -23.91
N GLY A 456 -21.63 -24.89 -24.95
CA GLY A 456 -21.49 -24.33 -26.29
C GLY A 456 -22.78 -23.82 -26.90
N HIS A 457 -22.80 -22.50 -27.13
CA HIS A 457 -23.42 -21.82 -28.27
C HIS A 457 -22.67 -20.51 -28.54
#